data_AF-A0A2U0RZX5-F1
#
_entry.id   AF-A0A2U0RZX5-F1
#
_cell.length_a   1.000
_cell.length_b   1.000
_cell.length_c   1.000
_cell.angle_alpha   90.00
_cell.angle_beta   90.00
_cell.angle_gamma   90.00
#
_symmetry.space_group_name_H-M   'P 1'
#
loop_
_entity.id
_entity.type
_entity.pdbx_description
1 polymer ?
#
loop_
_entity_poly.entity_id
_entity_poly.type
_entity_poly.pdbx_seq_one_letter_code
_entity_poly.pdbx_strand_id
1 'polypeptide(L)'
;MLNRKFTWRCVNTKKSNEVKVVAKILRIAAKGSNESEIIDRCKLDSMSAENYLSALTELSFLTVEDENDMQCKTTDKGLEFLNTYHRLRWLLFGTDNDLLLMRLLDQMKQKEKSPFYVS
;
A
#
# COMPACT_ATOMS: atom_id res chain seq x y z
N MET A 1 0.10 -8.85 27.98
CA MET A 1 -0.30 -7.44 27.77
C MET A 1 0.95 -6.58 27.64
N LEU A 2 1.38 -6.24 26.43
CA LEU A 2 2.49 -5.29 26.22
C LEU A 2 1.92 -4.03 25.59
N ASN A 3 1.76 -3.02 26.44
CA ASN A 3 1.26 -1.70 26.11
C ASN A 3 2.45 -0.86 25.62
N ARG A 4 2.77 -0.90 24.33
CA ARG A 4 3.78 0.00 23.74
C ARG A 4 3.06 1.23 23.20
N LYS A 5 3.16 2.34 23.93
CA LYS A 5 2.84 3.67 23.39
C LYS A 5 3.88 3.99 22.31
N PHE A 6 3.57 3.69 21.06
CA PHE A 6 4.37 4.13 19.91
C PHE A 6 4.08 5.61 19.68
N THR A 7 5.04 6.44 20.08
CA THR A 7 5.05 7.87 19.75
C THR A 7 5.43 8.01 18.28
N TRP A 8 4.43 8.22 17.43
CA TRP A 8 4.60 8.57 16.03
C TRP A 8 5.34 9.91 15.93
N ARG A 9 6.68 9.87 15.87
CA ARG A 9 7.49 11.05 15.57
C ARG A 9 7.50 11.22 14.06
N CYS A 10 6.44 11.82 13.51
CA CYS A 10 6.44 12.28 12.13
C CYS A 10 7.49 13.39 11.99
N VAL A 11 8.63 13.07 11.38
CA VAL A 11 9.64 14.07 11.03
C VAL A 11 9.09 14.87 9.86
N ASN A 12 8.65 16.10 10.13
CA ASN A 12 8.16 17.00 9.09
C ASN A 12 9.34 17.48 8.22
N THR A 13 9.74 16.69 7.22
CA THR A 13 10.64 17.15 6.17
C THR A 13 9.81 17.74 5.04
N LYS A 14 10.26 18.85 4.46
CA LYS A 14 9.57 19.66 3.43
C LYS A 14 9.23 18.93 2.10
N LYS A 15 9.19 17.60 2.04
CA LYS A 15 8.80 16.80 0.87
C LYS A 15 8.07 15.53 1.32
N SER A 16 6.73 15.56 1.33
CA SER A 16 5.80 14.50 0.87
C SER A 16 6.37 13.08 0.59
N ASN A 17 7.16 12.46 1.47
CA ASN A 17 7.88 11.23 1.15
C ASN A 17 7.29 10.02 1.86
N GLU A 18 6.81 10.17 3.09
CA GLU A 18 6.34 9.08 3.93
C GLU A 18 5.09 8.43 3.34
N VAL A 19 4.07 9.22 2.98
CA VAL A 19 2.86 8.72 2.31
C VAL A 19 3.19 8.13 0.93
N LYS A 20 4.19 8.69 0.25
CA LYS A 20 4.67 8.19 -1.05
C LYS A 20 5.43 6.86 -0.90
N VAL A 21 6.20 6.69 0.18
CA VAL A 21 6.88 5.45 0.55
C VAL A 21 5.83 4.39 0.89
N VAL A 22 4.83 4.73 1.71
CA VAL A 22 3.69 3.84 2.00
C VAL A 22 3.00 3.39 0.71
N ALA A 23 2.63 4.33 -0.17
CA ALA A 23 2.02 3.99 -1.45
C ALA A 23 2.93 3.11 -2.32
N LYS A 24 4.25 3.32 -2.28
CA LYS A 24 5.21 2.49 -3.02
C LYS A 24 5.32 1.07 -2.46
N ILE A 25 5.37 0.93 -1.13
CA ILE A 25 5.39 -0.36 -0.43
C ILE A 25 4.13 -1.16 -0.78
N LEU A 26 2.96 -0.56 -0.60
CA LEU A 26 1.68 -1.22 -0.92
C LEU A 26 1.59 -1.59 -2.41
N ARG A 27 2.10 -0.74 -3.31
CA ARG A 27 2.12 -1.08 -4.74
C ARG A 27 3.00 -2.29 -5.06
N ILE A 28 4.13 -2.45 -4.38
CA ILE A 28 5.02 -3.61 -4.56
C ILE A 28 4.36 -4.85 -3.98
N ALA A 29 3.87 -4.77 -2.73
CA ALA A 29 3.20 -5.86 -2.03
C ALA A 29 1.85 -6.28 -2.65
N ALA A 30 1.23 -5.48 -3.53
CA ALA A 30 0.00 -5.86 -4.23
C ALA A 30 0.14 -7.13 -5.10
N LYS A 31 1.38 -7.48 -5.51
CA LYS A 31 1.66 -8.72 -6.25
C LYS A 31 2.11 -9.88 -5.36
N GLY A 32 2.21 -9.67 -4.05
CA GLY A 32 2.98 -10.53 -3.15
C GLY A 32 4.48 -10.28 -3.34
N SER A 33 5.15 -9.78 -2.30
CA SER A 33 6.59 -9.51 -2.31
C SER A 33 7.19 -9.81 -0.96
N ASN A 34 8.46 -10.20 -0.94
CA ASN A 34 9.19 -10.43 0.30
C ASN A 34 9.78 -9.11 0.82
N GLU A 35 10.10 -9.05 2.12
CA GLU A 35 10.67 -7.86 2.76
C GLU A 35 11.94 -7.35 2.04
N SER A 36 12.83 -8.26 1.61
CA SER A 36 14.06 -7.92 0.90
C SER A 36 13.80 -7.19 -0.43
N GLU A 37 12.77 -7.59 -1.17
CA GLU A 37 12.36 -6.93 -2.41
C GLU A 37 11.79 -5.53 -2.12
N ILE A 38 11.05 -5.37 -1.02
CA ILE A 38 10.51 -4.07 -0.60
C ILE A 38 11.65 -3.13 -0.21
N ILE A 39 12.63 -3.60 0.57
CA ILE A 39 13.83 -2.84 0.96
C ILE A 39 14.55 -2.32 -0.29
N ASP A 40 14.89 -3.22 -1.21
CA ASP A 40 15.64 -2.89 -2.43
C ASP A 40 14.88 -1.90 -3.31
N ARG A 41 13.61 -2.20 -3.62
CA ARG A 41 12.82 -1.37 -4.52
C ARG A 41 12.44 -0.04 -3.90
N CYS A 42 12.16 0.02 -2.61
CA CYS A 42 11.84 1.27 -1.92
C CYS A 42 13.07 2.09 -1.55
N LYS A 43 14.28 1.51 -1.62
CA LYS A 43 15.54 2.11 -1.15
C LYS A 43 15.47 2.47 0.34
N LEU A 44 14.93 1.56 1.13
CA LEU A 44 14.83 1.69 2.59
C LEU A 44 15.99 0.95 3.24
N ASP A 45 16.42 1.39 4.41
CA ASP A 45 17.21 0.54 5.29
C ASP A 45 16.30 -0.47 6.01
N SER A 46 16.90 -1.55 6.54
CA SER A 46 16.16 -2.65 7.18
C SER A 46 15.30 -2.16 8.36
N MET A 47 15.81 -1.24 9.20
CA MET A 47 15.07 -0.75 10.36
C MET A 47 13.86 0.09 9.92
N SER A 48 14.02 0.93 8.89
CA SER A 48 12.90 1.68 8.31
C SER A 48 11.84 0.76 7.71
N ALA A 49 12.26 -0.27 6.96
CA ALA A 49 11.33 -1.21 6.33
C ALA A 49 10.51 -1.96 7.39
N GLU A 50 11.16 -2.49 8.43
CA GLU A 50 10.48 -3.18 9.54
C GLU A 50 9.44 -2.27 10.21
N ASN A 51 9.79 -1.01 10.49
CA ASN A 51 8.87 -0.04 11.07
C ASN A 51 7.65 0.23 10.18
N TYR A 52 7.85 0.39 8.86
CA TYR A 52 6.74 0.58 7.93
C TYR A 52 5.87 -0.67 7.81
N LEU A 53 6.46 -1.86 7.68
CA LEU A 53 5.72 -3.10 7.52
C LEU A 53 4.91 -3.43 8.77
N SER A 54 5.49 -3.25 9.95
CA SER A 54 4.80 -3.39 11.23
C SER A 54 3.61 -2.44 11.34
N ALA A 55 3.82 -1.14 11.06
CA ALA A 55 2.77 -0.13 11.05
C ALA A 55 1.64 -0.43 10.06
N LEU A 56 1.97 -0.86 8.84
CA LEU A 56 0.98 -1.14 7.79
C LEU A 56 0.18 -2.42 8.10
N THR A 57 0.80 -3.39 8.76
CA THR A 57 0.13 -4.60 9.23
C THR A 57 -0.82 -4.27 10.38
N GLU A 58 -0.41 -3.44 11.34
CA GLU A 58 -1.26 -2.97 12.43
C GLU A 58 -2.48 -2.18 11.91
N LEU A 59 -2.31 -1.39 10.85
CA LEU A 59 -3.39 -0.68 10.17
C LEU A 59 -4.23 -1.56 9.25
N SER A 60 -3.90 -2.84 9.12
CA SER A 60 -4.54 -3.83 8.22
C SER A 60 -4.47 -3.42 6.74
N PHE A 61 -3.45 -2.67 6.33
CA PHE A 61 -3.17 -2.37 4.91
C PHE A 61 -2.34 -3.46 4.24
N LEU A 62 -1.66 -4.28 5.05
CA LEU A 62 -0.78 -5.34 4.61
C LEU A 62 -1.02 -6.59 5.48
N THR A 63 -0.93 -7.76 4.86
CA THR A 63 -0.88 -9.06 5.54
C THR A 63 0.50 -9.67 5.31
N VAL A 64 1.01 -10.36 6.32
CA VAL A 64 2.25 -11.10 6.23
C VAL A 64 1.90 -12.58 6.39
N GLU A 65 2.14 -13.36 5.34
CA GLU A 65 1.89 -14.80 5.33
C GLU A 65 3.23 -15.54 5.55
N ASP A 66 3.24 -16.49 6.49
CA ASP A 66 4.44 -17.24 6.91
C ASP A 66 4.57 -18.63 6.24
N GLU A 67 3.67 -18.98 5.31
CA GLU A 67 3.53 -20.37 4.88
C GLU A 67 4.66 -20.89 3.96
N ASN A 68 5.44 -20.02 3.31
CA ASN A 68 6.52 -20.51 2.42
C ASN A 68 7.70 -19.55 2.21
N ASP A 69 7.50 -18.27 2.49
CA ASP A 69 8.47 -17.18 2.56
C ASP A 69 7.67 -16.00 3.13
N MET A 70 8.24 -15.20 4.04
CA MET A 70 7.51 -14.12 4.70
C MET A 70 7.01 -13.08 3.68
N GLN A 71 5.83 -13.33 3.13
CA GLN A 71 5.30 -12.67 1.96
C GLN A 71 4.37 -11.56 2.43
N CYS A 72 4.75 -10.34 2.06
CA CYS A 72 3.95 -9.16 2.30
C CYS A 72 2.95 -9.00 1.16
N LYS A 73 1.66 -9.01 1.50
CA LYS A 73 0.56 -8.85 0.55
C LYS A 73 -0.31 -7.67 0.94
N THR A 74 -0.66 -6.83 -0.03
CA THR A 74 -1.56 -5.70 0.23
C THR A 74 -2.99 -6.19 0.35
N THR A 75 -3.70 -5.74 1.39
CA THR A 75 -5.11 -6.05 1.62
C THR A 75 -6.02 -5.17 0.76
N ASP A 76 -7.31 -5.51 0.70
CA ASP A 76 -8.31 -4.66 0.04
C ASP A 76 -8.32 -3.24 0.62
N LYS A 77 -8.21 -3.11 1.94
CA LYS A 77 -8.11 -1.81 2.63
C LYS A 77 -6.88 -1.02 2.18
N GLY A 78 -5.74 -1.69 1.99
CA GLY A 78 -4.54 -1.08 1.44
C GLY A 78 -4.69 -0.65 -0.03
N LEU A 79 -5.42 -1.44 -0.85
CA LEU A 79 -5.75 -1.08 -2.24
C LEU A 79 -6.68 0.13 -2.31
N GLU A 80 -7.66 0.24 -1.39
CA GLU A 80 -8.54 1.42 -1.31
C GLU A 80 -7.80 2.69 -0.94
N PHE A 81 -6.85 2.58 0.01
CA PHE A 81 -5.93 3.66 0.31
C PHE A 81 -5.11 4.07 -0.92
N LEU A 82 -4.53 3.12 -1.66
CA LEU A 82 -3.78 3.41 -2.89
C LEU A 82 -4.63 4.13 -3.92
N ASN A 83 -5.85 3.67 -4.18
CA ASN A 83 -6.78 4.32 -5.10
C ASN A 83 -7.05 5.77 -4.67
N THR A 84 -7.27 6.01 -3.38
CA THR A 84 -7.49 7.36 -2.84
C THR A 84 -6.25 8.23 -2.97
N TYR A 85 -5.07 7.70 -2.65
CA TYR A 85 -3.79 8.40 -2.81
C TYR A 85 -3.56 8.83 -4.26
N HIS A 86 -3.76 7.94 -5.23
CA HIS A 86 -3.60 8.26 -6.66
C HIS A 86 -4.66 9.25 -7.16
N ARG A 87 -5.91 9.14 -6.68
CA ARG A 87 -6.98 10.13 -6.92
C ARG A 87 -6.58 11.53 -6.49
N LEU A 88 -6.12 11.66 -5.24
CA LEU A 88 -5.68 12.94 -4.70
C LEU A 88 -4.45 13.47 -5.44
N ARG A 89 -3.48 12.60 -5.73
CA ARG A 89 -2.27 12.99 -6.45
C ARG A 89 -2.59 13.52 -7.85
N TRP A 90 -3.48 12.86 -8.58
CA TRP A 90 -3.92 13.33 -9.88
C TRP A 90 -4.67 14.66 -9.79
N LEU A 91 -5.60 14.81 -8.84
CA LEU A 91 -6.33 16.07 -8.64
C LEU A 91 -5.40 17.25 -8.35
N LEU A 92 -4.32 17.01 -7.60
CA LEU A 92 -3.39 18.06 -7.17
C LEU A 92 -2.28 18.34 -8.19
N PHE A 93 -1.84 17.33 -8.95
CA PHE A 93 -0.63 17.42 -9.79
C PHE A 93 -0.84 17.07 -11.27
N GLY A 94 -2.03 16.61 -11.68
CA GLY A 94 -2.42 16.43 -13.08
C GLY A 94 -1.62 15.40 -13.88
N THR A 95 -0.96 14.44 -13.25
CA THR A 95 -0.11 13.45 -13.97
C THR A 95 -0.93 12.36 -14.67
N ASP A 96 -0.85 12.28 -16.00
CA ASP A 96 -1.68 11.43 -16.88
C ASP A 96 -1.70 9.93 -16.53
N ASN A 97 -0.58 9.40 -16.02
CA ASN A 97 -0.48 7.98 -15.63
C ASN A 97 -1.44 7.61 -14.48
N ASP A 98 -1.80 8.57 -13.62
CA ASP A 98 -2.72 8.33 -12.51
C ASP A 98 -4.18 8.21 -13.00
N LEU A 99 -4.53 8.85 -14.12
CA LEU A 99 -5.87 8.74 -14.73
C LEU A 99 -6.11 7.35 -15.34
N LEU A 100 -5.11 6.78 -16.01
CA LEU A 100 -5.16 5.42 -16.55
C LEU A 100 -5.30 4.39 -15.41
N LEU A 101 -4.54 4.55 -14.33
CA LEU A 101 -4.63 3.69 -13.16
C LEU A 101 -6.01 3.78 -12.51
N MET A 102 -6.59 4.98 -12.39
CA MET A 102 -7.95 5.16 -11.88
C MET A 102 -9.00 4.44 -12.71
N ARG A 103 -8.93 4.56 -14.05
CA ARG A 103 -9.86 3.86 -14.95
C ARG A 103 -9.75 2.35 -14.80
N LEU A 104 -8.52 1.83 -14.67
CA LEU A 104 -8.29 0.40 -14.47
C LEU A 104 -8.84 -0.10 -13.12
N LEU A 105 -8.59 0.64 -12.03
CA LEU A 105 -9.10 0.28 -10.70
C LEU A 105 -10.63 0.31 -10.64
N ASP A 106 -11.27 1.28 -11.32
CA ASP A 106 -12.73 1.36 -11.41
C ASP A 106 -13.32 0.19 -12.21
N GLN A 107 -12.68 -0.19 -13.32
CA GLN A 107 -13.06 -1.37 -14.11
C GLN A 107 -12.93 -2.68 -13.32
N MET A 108 -11.90 -2.80 -12.47
CA MET A 108 -11.73 -3.98 -11.61
C MET A 108 -12.85 -4.08 -10.57
N LYS A 109 -13.26 -2.96 -9.93
CA LYS A 109 -14.41 -2.94 -9.00
C LYS A 109 -15.74 -3.28 -9.66
N GLN A 110 -15.93 -2.92 -10.93
CA GLN A 110 -17.14 -3.25 -11.70
C GLN A 110 -17.20 -4.74 -12.08
N LYS A 111 -16.05 -5.38 -12.29
CA LYS A 111 -15.97 -6.80 -12.72
C LYS A 111 -16.33 -7.79 -11.59
N GLU A 112 -16.10 -7.43 -10.33
CA GLU A 112 -16.56 -8.21 -9.17
C GLU A 112 -18.08 -8.13 -8.94
N LYS A 113 -18.73 -7.09 -9.48
CA LYS A 113 -20.17 -6.86 -9.33
C LYS A 113 -21.01 -7.49 -10.44
N SER A 114 -20.50 -8.43 -11.23
CA SER A 114 -21.35 -9.15 -12.18
C SER A 114 -22.37 -10.01 -11.41
N PRO A 115 -23.67 -9.69 -11.42
CA PRO A 115 -24.67 -10.60 -10.93
C PRO A 115 -24.86 -11.64 -12.04
N PHE A 116 -24.31 -12.84 -11.86
CA PHE A 116 -24.81 -13.99 -12.58
C PHE A 116 -26.27 -14.19 -12.18
N TYR A 117 -27.19 -13.58 -12.93
CA TYR A 117 -28.55 -14.10 -13.04
C TYR A 117 -28.61 -14.91 -14.33
N VAL A 118 -28.57 -16.22 -14.14
CA VAL A 118 -29.11 -17.17 -15.11
C VAL A 118 -30.63 -17.02 -15.04
N SER A 119 -31.26 -16.80 -16.19
CA SER A 119 -32.64 -17.17 -16.45
C SER A 119 -32.67 -17.91 -17.77
#